data_AF-A0A7Y2V9A9-F1
#
_entry.id   AF-A0A7Y2V9A9-F1
#
_cell.length_a   1.000
_cell.length_b   1.000
_cell.length_c   1.000
_cell.angle_alpha   90.00
_cell.angle_beta   90.00
_cell.angle_gamma   90.00
#
_symmetry.space_group_name_H-M   'P 1'
#
loop_
_entity.id
_entity.type
_entity.pdbx_description
1 polymer ?
#
loop_
_entity_poly.entity_id
_entity_poly.type
_entity_poly.pdbx_seq_one_letter_code
_entity_poly.pdbx_strand_id
1 'polypeptide(L)' 'MFGIFKKKSEIEVLQSKYDALMKEWHRLSKTNRSESDKKYAEAQAIMDKIESLQ' A
#
# COMPACT_ATOMS: atom_id res chain seq x y z
N MET A 1 21.48 -1.74 -22.65
CA MET A 1 20.64 -0.83 -23.45
C MET A 1 19.36 -0.58 -22.64
N PHE A 2 19.26 0.61 -22.03
CA PHE A 2 18.16 1.03 -21.15
C PHE A 2 16.91 1.28 -21.98
N GLY A 3 15.86 0.47 -21.80
CA GLY A 3 14.69 0.55 -22.68
C GLY A 3 13.40 -0.03 -22.13
N ILE A 4 13.17 0.01 -20.81
CA ILE A 4 11.90 -0.47 -20.27
C ILE A 4 11.44 0.37 -19.07
N PHE A 5 11.13 1.66 -19.32
CA PHE A 5 10.12 2.33 -18.51
C PHE A 5 8.75 1.73 -18.86
N LYS A 6 8.48 0.50 -18.40
CA LYS A 6 7.10 0.03 -18.32
C LYS A 6 6.40 1.01 -17.40
N LYS A 7 5.31 1.64 -17.87
CA LYS A 7 4.38 2.30 -16.96
C LYS A 7 4.04 1.27 -15.90
N LYS A 8 4.31 1.59 -14.63
CA LYS A 8 3.95 0.69 -13.52
C LYS A 8 2.50 0.27 -13.73
N SER A 9 2.25 -1.03 -13.69
CA SER A 9 0.88 -1.51 -13.78
C SER A 9 0.08 -0.88 -12.64
N GLU A 10 -1.22 -0.70 -12.83
CA GLU A 10 -2.07 -0.13 -11.78
C GLU A 10 -1.96 -0.95 -10.48
N ILE A 11 -1.78 -2.27 -10.61
CA ILE A 11 -1.46 -3.20 -9.53
C ILE A 11 -0.12 -2.86 -8.84
N GLU A 12 0.97 -2.64 -9.59
CA GLU A 12 2.27 -2.26 -9.02
C GLU A 12 2.21 -0.91 -8.28
N VAL A 13 1.42 0.05 -8.78
CA VAL A 13 1.21 1.33 -8.12
C VAL A 13 0.44 1.15 -6.82
N LEU A 14 -0.60 0.31 -6.82
CA LEU A 14 -1.38 0.01 -5.62
C LEU A 14 -0.58 -0.79 -4.59
N GLN A 15 0.19 -1.80 -5.02
CA GLN A 15 1.08 -2.56 -4.14
C GLN A 15 2.13 -1.65 -3.48
N SER A 16 2.74 -0.75 -4.25
CA SER A 16 3.69 0.21 -3.68
C SER A 16 3.05 1.14 -2.64
N LYS A 17 1.77 1.49 -2.79
CA LYS A 17 1.02 2.28 -1.80
C LYS A 17 0.68 1.44 -0.56
N TYR A 18 0.25 0.20 -0.75
CA TYR A 18 -0.01 -0.74 0.34
C TYR A 18 1.24 -0.93 1.22
N ASP A 19 2.40 -1.18 0.61
CA ASP A 19 3.67 -1.34 1.34
C ASP A 19 4.05 -0.10 2.15
N ALA A 20 3.83 1.09 1.60
CA ALA A 20 4.08 2.35 2.30
C ALA A 20 3.15 2.50 3.52
N LEU A 21 1.85 2.22 3.35
CA LEU A 21 0.87 2.26 4.43
C LEU A 21 1.15 1.22 5.52
N MET A 22 1.59 0.02 5.16
CA MET A 22 1.96 -1.03 6.13
C MET A 22 3.22 -0.66 6.92
N LYS A 23 4.19 0.02 6.28
CA LYS A 23 5.36 0.59 6.99
C LYS A 23 4.93 1.67 7.98
N GLU A 24 4.04 2.57 7.57
CA GLU A 24 3.49 3.61 8.45
C GLU A 24 2.70 3.00 9.60
N TRP A 25 1.83 2.03 9.32
CA TRP A 25 1.08 1.27 10.31
C TRP A 25 2.02 0.65 11.34
N HIS A 26 3.06 -0.07 10.90
CA HIS A 26 3.98 -0.71 11.83
C HIS A 26 4.74 0.30 12.70
N ARG A 27 5.11 1.46 12.13
CA ARG A 27 5.72 2.56 12.90
C ARG A 27 4.74 3.14 13.91
N LEU A 28 3.51 3.41 13.51
CA LEU A 28 2.46 4.00 14.35
C LEU A 28 1.92 3.01 15.38
N SER A 29 1.98 1.70 15.14
CA SER A 29 1.54 0.68 16.11
C SER A 29 2.23 0.81 17.47
N LYS A 30 3.46 1.35 17.47
CA LYS A 30 4.28 1.58 18.67
C LYS A 30 4.05 2.94 19.32
N THR A 31 3.42 3.89 18.62
CA THR A 31 3.35 5.30 19.04
C THR A 31 1.92 5.78 19.19
N ASN A 32 1.04 5.41 18.27
CA ASN A 32 -0.37 5.79 18.23
C ASN A 32 -1.24 4.69 17.61
N ARG A 33 -1.91 3.92 18.46
CA ARG A 33 -2.80 2.83 18.06
C ARG A 33 -3.97 3.29 17.20
N SER A 34 -4.55 4.46 17.49
CA SER A 34 -5.70 4.97 16.73
C SER A 34 -5.33 5.35 15.30
N GLU A 35 -4.18 5.98 15.10
CA GLU A 35 -3.67 6.28 13.75
C GLU A 35 -3.20 5.02 13.03
N SER A 36 -2.63 4.05 13.77
CA SER A 36 -2.32 2.73 13.24
C SER A 36 -3.59 2.10 12.65
N ASP A 37 -4.67 1.98 13.41
CA ASP A 37 -5.89 1.31 12.94
C ASP A 37 -6.47 1.98 11.67
N LYS A 38 -6.36 3.31 11.54
CA LYS A 38 -6.73 4.03 10.30
C LYS A 38 -5.86 3.63 9.11
N LYS A 39 -4.53 3.58 9.29
CA LYS A 39 -3.59 3.18 8.23
C LYS A 39 -3.77 1.73 7.80
N TYR A 40 -4.14 0.86 8.74
CA TYR A 40 -4.50 -0.52 8.42
C TYR A 40 -5.75 -0.59 7.55
N ALA A 41 -6.80 0.15 7.91
CA ALA A 41 -8.02 0.22 7.10
C ALA A 41 -7.78 0.79 5.70
N GLU A 42 -6.91 1.81 5.57
CA GLU A 42 -6.48 2.34 4.27
C GLU A 42 -5.72 1.28 3.45
N ALA A 43 -4.82 0.52 4.08
CA ALA A 43 -4.09 -0.56 3.43
C ALA A 43 -5.04 -1.67 2.96
N GLN A 44 -5.99 -2.07 3.80
CA GLN A 44 -7.00 -3.07 3.44
C GLN A 44 -7.81 -2.65 2.22
N ALA A 45 -8.28 -1.40 2.17
CA ALA A 45 -9.03 -0.89 1.01
C ALA A 45 -8.19 -0.85 -0.29
N ILE A 46 -6.86 -0.74 -0.18
CA ILE A 46 -5.96 -0.88 -1.34
C ILE A 46 -5.82 -2.35 -1.75
N MET A 47 -5.72 -3.26 -0.78
CA MET A 47 -5.68 -4.69 -1.04
C MET A 47 -6.92 -5.17 -1.79
N ASP A 48 -8.11 -4.76 -1.34
CA ASP A 48 -9.38 -5.09 -1.99
C ASP A 48 -9.43 -4.58 -3.45
N LYS A 49 -8.81 -3.42 -3.73
CA LYS A 49 -8.67 -2.88 -5.10
C LYS A 49 -7.69 -3.70 -5.93
N ILE A 50 -6.60 -4.17 -5.35
CA ILE A 50 -5.64 -5.05 -6.03
C ILE A 50 -6.32 -6.37 -6.38
N GLU A 51 -7.06 -6.97 -5.45
CA GLU A 51 -7.81 -8.22 -5.67
C GLU A 51 -8.88 -8.04 -6.74
N SER A 52 -9.53 -6.88 -6.80
CA SER A 52 -10.52 -6.57 -7.85
C SER A 52 -9.90 -6.37 -9.24
N LEU A 53 -8.59 -6.12 -9.32
CA LEU A 53 -7.84 -5.93 -10.57
C LEU A 53 -7.06 -7.17 -11.01
N GLN A 54 -6.95 -8.19 -10.14
CA GLN A 54 -6.33 -9.49 -10.42
C GLN A 54 -7.26 -10.41 -11.21
#